data_AF-K2HNV1-F1
#
_entry.id   AF-K2HNV1-F1
#
_cell.length_a   1.000
_cell.length_b   1.000
_cell.length_c   1.000
_cell.angle_alpha   90.00
_cell.angle_beta   90.00
_cell.angle_gamma   90.00
#
_symmetry.space_group_name_H-M   'P 1'
#
loop_
_entity.id
_entity.type
_entity.pdbx_description
1 polymer ?
#
loop_
_entity_poly.entity_id
_entity_poly.type
_entity_poly.pdbx_seq_one_letter_code
_entity_poly.pdbx_strand_id
1 'polypeptide(L)'
;MNSSPYIKNVLKDLSEKISNVIKSLSSTNLSPEGDSLIHAIAIWLRRVSFINEFNYDVTLLKYLDYLIADAQVLIIDNENLLGLLDQFRFFYTREYAIHFN
;
A
#
# COMPACT_ATOMS: atom_id res chain seq x y z
N MET A 1 -11.16 2.72 13.63
CA MET A 1 -12.54 2.29 13.28
C MET A 1 -12.40 0.95 12.57
N ASN A 2 -13.26 -0.01 12.89
CA ASN A 2 -13.19 -1.32 12.24
C ASN A 2 -13.66 -1.16 10.80
N SER A 3 -12.91 -1.74 9.87
CA SER A 3 -13.32 -1.87 8.48
C SER A 3 -14.19 -3.12 8.32
N SER A 4 -15.10 -3.11 7.36
CA SER A 4 -15.96 -4.26 7.11
C SER A 4 -15.16 -5.50 6.65
N PRO A 5 -15.68 -6.73 6.87
CA PRO A 5 -15.03 -7.94 6.39
C PRO A 5 -14.76 -7.94 4.88
N TYR A 6 -15.69 -7.40 4.08
CA TYR A 6 -15.53 -7.27 2.63
C TYR A 6 -14.33 -6.38 2.28
N ILE A 7 -14.26 -5.18 2.86
CA ILE A 7 -13.15 -4.24 2.61
C ILE A 7 -11.83 -4.85 3.09
N LYS A 8 -11.81 -5.53 4.25
CA LYS A 8 -10.61 -6.22 4.73
C LYS A 8 -10.10 -7.28 3.75
N ASN A 9 -11.00 -8.05 3.13
CA ASN A 9 -10.62 -9.04 2.11
C ASN A 9 -10.03 -8.35 0.86
N VAL A 10 -10.66 -7.28 0.36
CA VAL A 10 -10.14 -6.52 -0.78
C VAL A 10 -8.74 -5.95 -0.48
N LEU A 11 -8.54 -5.37 0.70
CA LEU A 11 -7.25 -4.83 1.12
C LEU A 11 -6.19 -5.92 1.33
N LYS A 12 -6.61 -7.12 1.75
CA LYS A 12 -5.72 -8.28 1.85
C LYS A 12 -5.25 -8.74 0.47
N ASP A 13 -6.15 -8.88 -0.48
CA ASP A 13 -5.80 -9.28 -1.86
C ASP A 13 -4.86 -8.25 -2.52
N LEU A 14 -5.11 -6.96 -2.29
CA LEU A 14 -4.22 -5.89 -2.76
C LEU A 14 -2.85 -5.95 -2.08
N SER A 15 -2.80 -6.26 -0.78
CA SER A 15 -1.53 -6.44 -0.05
C SER A 15 -0.68 -7.56 -0.63
N GLU A 16 -1.29 -8.69 -0.98
CA GLU A 16 -0.59 -9.82 -1.59
C GLU A 16 -0.02 -9.44 -2.97
N LYS A 17 -0.80 -8.73 -3.79
CA LYS A 17 -0.34 -8.22 -5.09
C LYS A 17 0.81 -7.24 -4.96
N ILE A 18 0.71 -6.27 -4.04
CA ILE A 18 1.77 -5.29 -3.76
C ILE A 18 3.05 -6.02 -3.31
N SER A 19 2.93 -7.00 -2.42
CA SER A 19 4.08 -7.79 -1.93
C SER A 19 4.80 -8.52 -3.06
N ASN A 20 4.05 -9.10 -4.01
CA ASN A 20 4.62 -9.76 -5.18
C ASN A 20 5.36 -8.76 -6.09
N VAL A 21 4.81 -7.56 -6.29
CA VAL A 21 5.47 -6.50 -7.06
C VAL A 21 6.75 -6.03 -6.37
N ILE A 22 6.72 -5.79 -5.06
CA ILE A 22 7.93 -5.44 -4.28
C ILE A 22 8.99 -6.52 -4.41
N LYS A 23 8.61 -7.80 -4.29
CA LYS A 23 9.55 -8.92 -4.45
C LYS A 23 10.17 -8.94 -5.85
N SER A 24 9.38 -8.68 -6.89
CA SER A 24 9.90 -8.55 -8.25
C SER A 24 10.89 -7.38 -8.36
N LEU A 25 10.52 -6.20 -7.88
CA LEU A 25 11.36 -4.99 -7.92
C LEU A 25 12.67 -5.17 -7.13
N SER A 26 12.64 -5.86 -5.99
CA SER A 26 13.85 -6.15 -5.20
C SER A 26 14.88 -7.03 -5.92
N SER A 27 14.47 -7.72 -6.99
CA SER A 27 15.38 -8.51 -7.84
C SER A 27 15.94 -7.72 -9.04
N THR A 28 15.53 -6.46 -9.20
CA THR A 28 15.98 -5.57 -10.27
C THR A 28 17.06 -4.61 -9.79
N ASN A 29 17.70 -3.91 -10.73
CA ASN A 29 18.74 -2.94 -10.41
C ASN A 29 18.13 -1.57 -10.11
N LEU A 30 17.51 -1.44 -8.94
CA LEU A 30 16.99 -0.15 -8.44
C LEU A 30 18.12 0.79 -8.02
N SER A 31 17.86 2.09 -8.06
CA SER A 31 18.74 3.04 -7.37
C SER A 31 18.65 2.82 -5.84
N PRO A 32 19.63 3.30 -5.07
CA PRO A 32 19.58 3.22 -3.60
C PRO A 32 18.28 3.82 -3.00
N GLU A 33 17.78 4.90 -3.60
CA GLU A 33 16.53 5.56 -3.19
C GLU A 33 15.31 4.72 -3.55
N GLY A 34 15.28 4.13 -4.74
CA GLY A 34 14.21 3.22 -5.17
C GLY A 34 14.16 1.96 -4.29
N ASP A 35 15.32 1.38 -3.97
CA ASP A 35 15.41 0.23 -3.07
C ASP A 35 14.94 0.58 -1.66
N SER A 36 15.36 1.73 -1.13
CA SER A 36 14.89 2.23 0.16
C SER A 36 13.37 2.43 0.18
N LEU A 37 12.81 2.94 -0.91
CA LEU A 37 11.37 3.17 -1.04
C LEU A 37 10.57 1.87 -1.06
N ILE A 38 10.97 0.85 -1.82
CA ILE A 38 10.23 -0.43 -1.83
C ILE A 38 10.21 -1.09 -0.44
N HIS A 39 11.28 -0.93 0.34
CA HIS A 39 11.32 -1.38 1.73
C HIS A 39 10.39 -0.55 2.63
N ALA A 40 10.32 0.76 2.43
CA ALA A 40 9.38 1.63 3.14
C ALA A 40 7.91 1.23 2.86
N ILE A 41 7.58 0.92 1.60
CA ILE A 41 6.26 0.42 1.20
C ILE A 41 5.99 -0.93 1.89
N ALA A 42 6.95 -1.86 1.91
CA ALA A 42 6.79 -3.16 2.58
C ALA A 42 6.53 -3.01 4.09
N ILE A 43 7.25 -2.10 4.76
CA ILE A 43 7.08 -1.80 6.18
C ILE A 43 5.70 -1.20 6.42
N TRP A 44 5.27 -0.24 5.60
CA TRP A 44 3.94 0.34 5.68
C TRP A 44 2.86 -0.72 5.51
N LEU A 45 3.02 -1.62 4.54
CA LEU A 45 2.08 -2.71 4.28
C LEU A 45 1.97 -3.65 5.48
N ARG A 46 3.09 -3.99 6.13
CA ARG A 46 3.11 -4.77 7.37
C ARG A 46 2.38 -4.06 8.51
N ARG A 47 2.54 -2.74 8.65
CA ARG A 47 1.82 -1.95 9.66
C ARG A 47 0.31 -2.02 9.42
N VAL A 48 -0.13 -1.75 8.20
CA VAL A 48 -1.56 -1.75 7.85
C VAL A 48 -2.17 -3.15 8.01
N SER A 49 -1.54 -4.19 7.46
CA SER A 49 -2.12 -5.54 7.38
C SER A 49 -2.03 -6.33 8.69
N PHE A 50 -0.90 -6.28 9.39
CA PHE A 50 -0.65 -7.14 10.55
C PHE A 50 -0.85 -6.43 11.88
N ILE A 51 -0.40 -5.18 11.99
CA ILE A 51 -0.49 -4.43 13.25
C ILE A 51 -1.87 -3.80 13.40
N ASN A 52 -2.37 -3.17 12.34
CA ASN A 52 -3.65 -2.47 12.34
C ASN A 52 -4.79 -3.33 11.80
N GLU A 53 -4.52 -4.53 11.27
CA GLU A 53 -5.52 -5.45 10.72
C GLU A 53 -6.51 -4.78 9.76
N PHE A 54 -5.98 -3.89 8.91
CA PHE A 54 -6.71 -3.08 7.93
C PHE A 54 -7.75 -2.13 8.53
N ASN A 55 -7.71 -1.89 9.83
CA ASN A 55 -8.55 -0.87 10.46
C ASN A 55 -8.06 0.51 10.05
N TYR A 56 -9.00 1.37 9.66
CA TYR A 56 -8.69 2.70 9.17
C TYR A 56 -7.89 3.52 10.20
N ASP A 57 -6.78 4.09 9.72
CA ASP A 57 -5.87 4.99 10.41
C ASP A 57 -5.48 6.13 9.45
N VAL A 58 -5.77 7.36 9.85
CA VAL A 58 -5.52 8.56 9.05
C VAL A 58 -4.03 8.82 8.80
N THR A 59 -3.18 8.45 9.75
CA THR A 59 -1.72 8.62 9.64
C THR A 59 -1.19 7.66 8.59
N LEU A 60 -1.63 6.39 8.63
CA LEU A 60 -1.22 5.39 7.63
C LEU A 60 -1.74 5.75 6.23
N LEU A 61 -2.97 6.29 6.11
CA LEU A 61 -3.49 6.76 4.83
C LEU A 61 -2.65 7.93 4.28
N LYS A 62 -2.35 8.95 5.10
CA LYS A 62 -1.50 10.07 4.67
C LYS A 62 -0.09 9.62 4.30
N TYR A 63 0.45 8.63 5.00
CA TYR A 63 1.76 8.09 4.69
C TYR A 63 1.78 7.37 3.32
N LEU A 64 0.68 6.68 2.98
CA LEU A 64 0.52 6.08 1.65
C LEU A 64 0.57 7.14 0.55
N ASP A 65 -0.03 8.31 0.76
CA ASP A 65 0.00 9.40 -0.23
C ASP A 65 1.44 9.86 -0.55
N TYR A 66 2.30 9.95 0.47
CA TYR A 66 3.72 10.25 0.27
C TYR A 66 4.45 9.11 -0.45
N LEU A 67 4.19 7.85 -0.08
CA LEU A 67 4.81 6.70 -0.74
C LEU A 67 4.44 6.60 -2.22
N ILE A 68 3.20 6.94 -2.59
CA ILE A 68 2.75 6.97 -3.99
C ILE A 68 3.49 8.07 -4.75
N ALA A 69 3.57 9.28 -4.18
CA ALA A 69 4.27 10.40 -4.81
C ALA A 69 5.76 10.09 -5.03
N ASP A 70 6.43 9.51 -4.03
CA ASP A 70 7.82 9.10 -4.13
C ASP A 70 8.00 7.98 -5.17
N ALA A 71 7.07 7.02 -5.23
CA ALA A 71 7.14 5.92 -6.19
C ALA A 71 7.04 6.41 -7.63
N GLN A 72 6.25 7.45 -7.92
CA GLN A 72 6.13 8.04 -9.26
C GLN A 72 7.44 8.61 -9.78
N VAL A 73 8.36 9.00 -8.89
CA VAL A 73 9.61 9.67 -9.25
C VAL A 73 10.81 8.73 -9.16
N LEU A 74 10.83 7.87 -8.12
CA LEU A 74 12.02 7.11 -7.74
C LEU A 74 12.08 5.69 -8.33
N ILE A 75 10.98 5.18 -8.89
CA ILE A 75 10.95 3.84 -9.50
C ILE A 75 10.43 3.99 -10.93
N ILE A 76 11.31 3.70 -11.90
CA ILE A 76 11.01 3.79 -13.33
C ILE A 76 10.13 2.61 -13.75
N ASP A 77 9.22 2.82 -14.71
CA ASP A 77 8.34 1.80 -15.30
C ASP A 77 7.55 0.99 -14.25
N ASN A 78 6.97 1.69 -13.26
CA ASN A 78 6.32 1.09 -12.10
C ASN A 78 4.79 1.25 -12.09
N GLU A 79 4.15 1.38 -13.24
CA GLU A 79 2.72 1.70 -13.38
C GLU A 79 1.83 0.68 -12.66
N ASN A 80 2.25 -0.60 -12.66
CA ASN A 80 1.55 -1.65 -11.93
C ASN A 80 1.60 -1.43 -10.40
N LEU A 81 2.76 -1.03 -9.86
CA LEU A 81 2.88 -0.71 -8.42
C LEU A 81 1.98 0.48 -8.07
N LEU A 82 2.06 1.56 -8.84
CA LEU A 82 1.26 2.77 -8.63
C LEU A 82 -0.24 2.45 -8.69
N GLY A 83 -0.68 1.72 -9.71
CA GLY A 83 -2.08 1.33 -9.84
C GLY A 83 -2.60 0.49 -8.68
N LEU A 84 -1.76 -0.37 -8.09
CA LEU A 84 -2.11 -1.14 -6.90
C LEU A 84 -2.16 -0.27 -5.64
N LEU A 85 -1.20 0.66 -5.46
CA LEU A 85 -1.19 1.58 -4.33
C LEU A 85 -2.37 2.55 -4.37
N ASP A 86 -2.75 3.06 -5.54
CA ASP A 86 -3.92 3.93 -5.72
C ASP A 86 -5.23 3.18 -5.44
N GLN A 87 -5.35 1.93 -5.89
CA GLN A 87 -6.49 1.08 -5.53
C GLN A 87 -6.55 0.84 -4.02
N PHE A 88 -5.41 0.56 -3.39
CA PHE A 88 -5.34 0.39 -1.95
C PHE A 88 -5.80 1.66 -1.24
N ARG A 89 -5.27 2.81 -1.64
CA ARG A 89 -5.64 4.13 -1.13
C ARG A 89 -7.14 4.40 -1.24
N PHE A 90 -7.73 4.07 -2.39
CA PHE A 90 -9.16 4.24 -2.65
C PHE A 90 -10.04 3.46 -1.67
N PHE A 91 -9.67 2.20 -1.36
CA PHE A 91 -10.43 1.38 -0.41
C PHE A 91 -10.08 1.69 1.05
N TYR A 92 -8.87 2.16 1.34
CA TYR A 92 -8.40 2.46 2.69
C TYR A 92 -8.77 3.89 3.12
N THR A 93 -10.02 4.30 2.94
CA THR A 93 -10.52 5.60 3.41
C THR A 93 -11.49 5.48 4.57
N ARG A 94 -11.76 6.62 5.21
CA ARG A 94 -12.75 6.71 6.27
C ARG A 94 -14.15 6.34 5.76
N GLU A 95 -14.53 6.76 4.56
CA GLU A 95 -15.87 6.47 4.02
C GLU A 95 -16.10 4.95 3.91
N TYR A 96 -15.16 4.22 3.30
CA TYR A 96 -15.29 2.77 3.12
C TYR A 96 -15.22 2.00 4.45
N ALA A 97 -14.48 2.51 5.43
CA ALA A 97 -14.47 1.94 6.77
C ALA A 97 -15.78 2.15 7.55
N ILE A 98 -16.56 3.20 7.22
CA ILE A 98 -17.83 3.51 7.91
C ILE A 98 -19.03 2.89 7.21
N HIS A 99 -19.11 3.03 5.88
CA HIS A 99 -20.31 2.73 5.11
C HIS A 99 -20.51 1.25 4.77
N PHE A 100 -19.52 0.40 5.06
CA PHE A 100 -19.62 -1.04 4.83
C PHE A 100 -19.66 -1.87 6.12
N ASN A 101 -19.67 -1.24 7.30
CA ASN A 101 -19.72 -1.96 8.58
C ASN A 101 -21.03 -2.72 8.81
#